data_AF-A0A6N4VEP4-F1
#
_entry.id   AF-A0A6N4VEP4-F1
#
_cell.length_a   1.000
_cell.length_b   1.000
_cell.length_c   1.000
_cell.angle_alpha   90.00
_cell.angle_beta   90.00
_cell.angle_gamma   90.00
#
_symmetry.space_group_name_H-M   'P 1'
#
loop_
_entity.id
_entity.type
_entity.pdbx_description
1 polymer ?
#
loop_
_entity_poly.entity_id
_entity_poly.type
_entity_poly.pdbx_seq_one_letter_code
_entity_poly.pdbx_strand_id
1 'polypeptide(L)'
;MDAAALQARITAIAATVCDEDPRTTAQRRADACGAIGRWETSLACQCPDTQCPNRSVRDGAAQIVIHLLAEQSTLTSSSTAPGYLPGFGVQPAETVRSAARGAKLTPVRLPATAPEPGYRASAPLTDFLRWRDLTCRWPGCDAPVARCDLDHTQPWPVGLTHPSGLKHYCRAHHLIKTFYTGPLGWTDHQRPDGTIIVTAPTGHTYTTDATGGLLFPTLARPTAPLTTSTGAGPTASPHRGAMMPKRRTTRDQDRRARIDRERRHRLDINAEHERQHQAWLAATYQPPPF
;
A
#
# COMPACT_ATOMS: atom_id res chain seq x y z
N MET A 1 -13.46 -15.13 -0.40
CA MET A 1 -12.08 -15.38 -0.87
C MET A 1 -12.00 -15.45 -2.38
N ASP A 2 -12.84 -16.25 -3.04
CA ASP A 2 -12.76 -16.46 -4.50
C ASP A 2 -12.94 -15.19 -5.32
N ALA A 3 -13.87 -14.31 -4.94
CA ALA A 3 -14.05 -13.02 -5.60
C ALA A 3 -12.77 -12.14 -5.52
N ALA A 4 -12.04 -12.20 -4.41
CA ALA A 4 -10.78 -11.48 -4.25
C ALA A 4 -9.67 -12.09 -5.08
N ALA A 5 -9.61 -13.42 -5.15
CA ALA A 5 -8.68 -14.13 -6.03
C ALA A 5 -8.95 -13.81 -7.50
N LEU A 6 -10.21 -13.87 -7.92
CA LEU A 6 -10.61 -13.53 -9.28
C LEU A 6 -10.28 -12.07 -9.61
N GLN A 7 -10.62 -11.13 -8.73
CA GLN A 7 -10.32 -9.70 -8.93
C GLN A 7 -8.82 -9.43 -9.03
N ALA A 8 -8.02 -10.05 -8.18
CA ALA A 8 -6.57 -9.95 -8.23
C ALA A 8 -6.01 -10.57 -9.51
N ARG A 9 -6.54 -11.72 -9.93
CA ARG A 9 -6.16 -12.40 -11.17
C ARG A 9 -6.50 -11.59 -12.42
N ILE A 10 -7.71 -11.04 -12.51
CA ILE A 10 -8.13 -10.11 -13.57
C ILE A 10 -7.16 -8.93 -13.65
N THR A 11 -6.84 -8.33 -12.48
CA THR A 11 -5.93 -7.19 -12.41
C THR A 11 -4.51 -7.55 -12.87
N ALA A 12 -4.02 -8.74 -12.49
CA ALA A 12 -2.71 -9.23 -12.89
C ALA A 12 -2.64 -9.48 -14.41
N ILE A 13 -3.63 -10.17 -14.98
CA ILE A 13 -3.72 -10.44 -16.43
C ILE A 13 -3.85 -9.13 -17.20
N ALA A 14 -4.72 -8.21 -16.78
CA ALA A 14 -4.90 -6.91 -17.44
C ALA A 14 -3.62 -6.05 -17.44
N ALA A 15 -2.69 -6.31 -16.52
CA ALA A 15 -1.41 -5.62 -16.41
C ALA A 15 -0.29 -6.26 -17.26
N THR A 16 -0.55 -7.37 -17.97
CA THR A 16 0.46 -8.07 -18.79
C THR A 16 0.78 -7.39 -20.12
N VAL A 17 -0.11 -6.52 -20.61
CA VAL A 17 0.11 -5.74 -21.84
C VAL A 17 1.09 -4.58 -21.61
N CYS A 18 1.70 -4.07 -22.68
CA CYS A 18 2.53 -2.87 -22.55
C CYS A 18 1.69 -1.60 -22.39
N ASP A 19 2.34 -0.47 -22.09
CA ASP A 19 1.64 0.78 -21.87
C ASP A 19 1.10 1.44 -23.15
N GLU A 20 1.60 1.05 -24.33
CA GLU A 20 1.11 1.49 -25.65
C GLU A 20 -0.08 0.66 -26.16
N ASP A 21 -0.61 -0.25 -25.32
CA ASP A 21 -1.84 -0.95 -25.65
C ASP A 21 -3.02 0.04 -25.72
N PRO A 22 -3.76 0.11 -26.83
CA PRO A 22 -4.78 1.14 -27.04
C PRO A 22 -6.00 0.98 -26.13
N ARG A 23 -6.16 -0.18 -25.48
CA ARG A 23 -7.31 -0.45 -24.61
C ARG A 23 -7.20 0.31 -23.30
N THR A 24 -8.31 0.85 -22.83
CA THR A 24 -8.44 1.42 -21.47
C THR A 24 -8.29 0.36 -20.39
N THR A 25 -8.04 0.78 -19.14
CA THR A 25 -7.99 -0.14 -17.99
C THR A 25 -9.26 -0.98 -17.85
N ALA A 26 -10.44 -0.40 -18.13
CA ALA A 26 -11.71 -1.12 -18.06
C ALA A 26 -11.82 -2.19 -19.16
N GLN A 27 -11.44 -1.86 -20.39
CA GLN A 27 -11.41 -2.80 -21.52
C GLN A 27 -10.41 -3.94 -21.26
N ARG A 28 -9.19 -3.65 -20.81
CA ARG A 28 -8.19 -4.68 -20.46
C ARG A 28 -8.69 -5.63 -19.36
N ARG A 29 -9.46 -5.12 -18.39
CA ARG A 29 -10.07 -5.95 -17.35
C ARG A 29 -11.19 -6.83 -17.89
N ALA A 30 -12.01 -6.32 -18.80
CA ALA A 30 -13.03 -7.13 -19.48
C ALA A 30 -12.39 -8.25 -20.32
N ASP A 31 -11.34 -7.94 -21.09
CA ASP A 31 -10.59 -8.92 -21.87
C ASP A 31 -9.91 -9.96 -20.98
N ALA A 32 -9.38 -9.54 -19.82
CA ALA A 32 -8.80 -10.44 -18.83
C ALA A 32 -9.80 -11.45 -18.28
N CYS A 33 -11.10 -11.10 -18.14
CA CYS A 33 -12.14 -12.08 -17.81
C CYS A 33 -12.26 -13.15 -18.91
N GLY A 34 -12.23 -12.75 -20.18
CA GLY A 34 -12.23 -13.67 -21.31
C GLY A 34 -11.00 -14.58 -21.34
N ALA A 35 -9.82 -14.01 -21.05
CA ALA A 35 -8.56 -14.75 -20.95
C ALA A 35 -8.62 -15.85 -19.87
N ILE A 36 -9.19 -15.53 -18.70
CA ILE A 36 -9.43 -16.53 -17.64
C ILE A 36 -10.32 -17.68 -18.14
N GLY A 37 -11.40 -17.37 -18.87
CA GLY A 37 -12.28 -18.39 -19.46
C GLY A 37 -11.59 -19.29 -20.49
N ARG A 38 -10.51 -18.81 -21.11
CA ARG A 38 -9.65 -19.56 -22.04
C ARG A 38 -8.43 -20.18 -21.36
N TRP A 39 -8.34 -20.12 -20.03
CA TRP A 39 -7.19 -20.59 -19.24
C TRP A 39 -5.87 -19.87 -19.55
N GLU A 40 -5.95 -18.68 -20.15
CA GLU A 40 -4.80 -17.85 -20.45
C GLU A 40 -4.32 -17.12 -19.19
N THR A 41 -3.06 -16.72 -19.21
CA THR A 41 -2.40 -16.09 -18.07
C THR A 41 -1.92 -14.66 -18.35
N SER A 42 -2.11 -14.21 -19.58
CA SER A 42 -1.76 -12.89 -20.07
C SER A 42 -2.67 -12.52 -21.24
N LEU A 43 -2.66 -11.24 -21.61
CA LEU A 43 -3.30 -10.74 -22.81
C LEU A 43 -2.26 -10.54 -23.91
N ALA A 44 -2.61 -10.86 -25.14
CA ALA A 44 -1.90 -10.37 -26.31
C ALA A 44 -2.05 -8.84 -26.39
N CYS A 45 -0.92 -8.13 -26.40
CA CYS A 45 -0.89 -6.69 -26.49
C CYS A 45 -1.25 -6.22 -27.91
N GLN A 46 -2.05 -5.16 -28.00
CA GLN A 46 -2.53 -4.58 -29.27
C GLN A 46 -1.79 -3.29 -29.65
N CYS A 47 -0.62 -3.04 -29.09
CA CYS A 47 0.17 -1.87 -29.45
C CYS A 47 0.65 -1.93 -30.91
N PRO A 48 0.93 -0.77 -31.55
CA PRO A 48 1.41 -0.72 -32.94
C PRO A 48 2.74 -1.42 -33.17
N ASP A 49 3.59 -1.52 -32.14
CA ASP A 49 4.91 -2.15 -32.23
C ASP A 49 4.80 -3.65 -32.53
N THR A 50 5.36 -4.07 -33.66
CA THR A 50 5.39 -5.46 -34.13
C THR A 50 6.42 -6.31 -33.39
N GLN A 51 7.41 -5.69 -32.76
CA GLN A 51 8.42 -6.35 -31.93
C GLN A 51 8.09 -6.31 -30.43
N CYS A 52 6.88 -5.85 -30.07
CA CYS A 52 6.47 -5.80 -28.68
C CYS A 52 6.54 -7.19 -28.05
N PRO A 53 7.30 -7.35 -26.94
CA PRO A 53 7.48 -8.66 -26.33
C PRO A 53 6.17 -9.21 -25.73
N ASN A 54 5.16 -8.37 -25.54
CA ASN A 54 3.85 -8.74 -24.98
C ASN A 54 2.80 -9.04 -26.08
N ARG A 55 3.20 -9.09 -27.35
CA ARG A 55 2.27 -9.25 -28.48
C ARG A 55 1.64 -10.64 -28.57
N SER A 56 2.32 -11.67 -28.05
CA SER A 56 1.77 -13.01 -27.88
C SER A 56 1.33 -13.27 -26.43
N VAL A 57 0.32 -14.12 -26.27
CA VAL A 57 -0.01 -14.70 -24.97
C VAL A 57 1.19 -15.52 -24.51
N ARG A 58 1.63 -15.27 -23.28
CA ARG A 58 2.71 -16.01 -22.61
C ARG A 58 2.13 -17.04 -21.67
N ASP A 59 2.83 -18.17 -21.58
CA ASP A 59 2.61 -19.15 -20.53
C ASP A 59 3.27 -18.67 -19.22
N GLY A 60 2.53 -18.76 -18.11
CA GLY A 60 3.06 -18.44 -16.78
C GLY A 60 1.99 -18.20 -15.72
N ALA A 61 2.16 -18.74 -14.52
CA ALA A 61 1.22 -18.45 -13.44
C ALA A 61 1.42 -17.02 -12.92
N ALA A 62 0.52 -16.08 -13.22
CA ALA A 62 0.43 -14.84 -12.44
C ALA A 62 0.05 -15.21 -10.98
N GLN A 63 1.07 -15.33 -10.12
CA GLN A 63 0.89 -15.55 -8.69
C GLN A 63 0.30 -14.27 -8.08
N ILE A 64 -0.79 -14.45 -7.33
CA ILE A 64 -1.44 -13.36 -6.60
C ILE A 64 -1.28 -13.62 -5.11
N VAL A 65 -1.11 -12.54 -4.35
CA VAL A 65 -1.11 -12.58 -2.89
C VAL A 65 -2.30 -11.77 -2.40
N ILE A 66 -3.12 -12.38 -1.57
CA ILE A 66 -4.25 -11.75 -0.90
C ILE A 66 -3.94 -11.77 0.59
N HIS A 67 -4.00 -10.61 1.21
CA HIS A 67 -3.84 -10.51 2.65
C HIS A 67 -5.21 -10.45 3.33
N LEU A 68 -5.36 -11.21 4.41
CA LEU A 68 -6.52 -11.19 5.29
C LEU A 68 -6.02 -10.96 6.72
N LEU A 69 -6.64 -10.02 7.43
CA LEU A 69 -6.35 -9.74 8.83
C LEU A 69 -7.40 -10.42 9.71
N ALA A 70 -6.98 -11.08 10.78
CA ALA A 70 -7.87 -11.67 11.76
C ALA A 70 -7.17 -11.76 13.12
N GLU A 71 -7.96 -11.89 14.19
CA GLU A 71 -7.41 -12.23 15.49
C GLU A 71 -6.95 -13.69 15.54
N GLN A 72 -5.93 -13.96 16.36
CA GLN A 72 -5.50 -15.33 16.64
C GLN A 72 -6.63 -16.17 17.25
N SER A 73 -7.47 -15.55 18.10
CA SER A 73 -8.63 -16.18 18.73
C SER A 73 -9.65 -16.73 17.71
N THR A 74 -9.80 -16.06 16.57
CA THR A 74 -10.63 -16.51 15.44
C THR A 74 -10.04 -17.76 14.78
N LEU A 75 -8.70 -17.79 14.64
CA LEU A 75 -7.98 -18.91 14.02
C LEU A 75 -7.99 -20.16 14.91
N THR A 76 -7.90 -19.99 16.22
CA THR A 76 -7.93 -21.08 17.22
C THR A 76 -9.35 -21.53 17.57
N SER A 77 -10.38 -20.99 16.89
CA SER A 77 -11.80 -21.24 17.17
C SER A 77 -12.24 -20.93 18.61
N SER A 78 -11.48 -20.09 19.33
CA SER A 78 -11.83 -19.63 20.68
C SER A 78 -12.66 -18.34 20.67
N SER A 79 -12.88 -17.76 19.49
CA SER A 79 -13.73 -16.59 19.25
C SER A 79 -14.41 -16.67 17.88
N THR A 80 -15.55 -15.99 17.74
CA THR A 80 -16.26 -15.76 16.47
C THR A 80 -15.99 -14.38 15.89
N ALA A 81 -15.00 -13.64 16.42
CA ALA A 81 -14.57 -12.36 15.89
C ALA A 81 -14.26 -12.46 14.39
N PRO A 82 -14.69 -11.48 13.57
CA PRO A 82 -14.52 -11.56 12.13
C PRO A 82 -13.08 -11.25 11.71
N GLY A 83 -12.77 -11.56 10.46
CA GLY A 83 -11.58 -11.06 9.78
C GLY A 83 -11.90 -9.85 8.91
N TYR A 84 -10.87 -9.25 8.32
CA TYR A 84 -11.01 -8.18 7.33
C TYR A 84 -10.19 -8.51 6.09
N LEU A 85 -10.85 -8.41 4.93
CA LEU A 85 -10.25 -8.60 3.63
C LEU A 85 -10.25 -7.26 2.87
N PRO A 86 -9.08 -6.62 2.66
CA PRO A 86 -8.99 -5.34 1.96
C PRO A 86 -9.72 -5.37 0.60
N GLY A 87 -10.61 -4.40 0.40
CA GLY A 87 -11.43 -4.28 -0.82
C GLY A 87 -12.69 -5.16 -0.87
N PHE A 88 -12.87 -6.07 0.08
CA PHE A 88 -14.04 -6.95 0.20
C PHE A 88 -14.73 -6.87 1.56
N GLY A 89 -14.12 -6.19 2.53
CA GLY A 89 -14.72 -5.89 3.83
C GLY A 89 -14.59 -7.04 4.84
N VAL A 90 -15.47 -6.99 5.84
CA VAL A 90 -15.51 -7.92 6.98
C VAL A 90 -15.84 -9.34 6.50
N GLN A 91 -15.07 -10.33 6.98
CA GLN A 91 -15.23 -11.74 6.64
C GLN A 91 -15.69 -12.53 7.87
N PRO A 92 -16.70 -13.41 7.74
CA PRO A 92 -17.10 -14.30 8.83
C PRO A 92 -15.93 -15.18 9.31
N ALA A 93 -15.92 -15.52 10.60
CA ALA A 93 -14.89 -16.36 11.21
C ALA A 93 -14.66 -17.70 10.48
N GLU A 94 -15.74 -18.30 9.94
CA GLU A 94 -15.63 -19.54 9.15
C GLU A 94 -14.87 -19.35 7.84
N THR A 95 -15.12 -18.25 7.13
CA THR A 95 -14.37 -17.88 5.93
C THR A 95 -12.90 -17.65 6.24
N VAL A 96 -12.60 -17.01 7.37
CA VAL A 96 -11.22 -16.80 7.85
C VAL A 96 -10.53 -18.13 8.11
N ARG A 97 -11.15 -19.05 8.86
CA ARG A 97 -10.59 -20.38 9.15
C ARG A 97 -10.42 -21.20 7.89
N SER A 98 -11.37 -21.13 6.97
CA SER A 98 -11.28 -21.78 5.66
C SER A 98 -10.08 -21.30 4.87
N ALA A 99 -9.88 -19.98 4.80
CA ALA A 99 -8.72 -19.37 4.14
C ALA A 99 -7.40 -19.74 4.83
N ALA A 100 -7.38 -19.83 6.16
CA ALA A 100 -6.19 -20.11 6.95
C ALA A 100 -5.57 -21.48 6.66
N ARG A 101 -6.35 -22.48 6.22
CA ARG A 101 -5.87 -23.84 5.93
C ARG A 101 -4.76 -23.90 4.87
N GLY A 102 -4.76 -22.94 3.92
CA GLY A 102 -3.75 -22.85 2.85
C GLY A 102 -2.92 -21.58 2.90
N ALA A 103 -3.05 -20.77 3.96
CA ALA A 103 -2.41 -19.46 4.04
C ALA A 103 -1.13 -19.50 4.88
N LYS A 104 -0.15 -18.67 4.50
CA LYS A 104 0.96 -18.33 5.38
C LYS A 104 0.47 -17.39 6.48
N LEU A 105 0.50 -17.87 7.73
CA LEU A 105 0.16 -17.05 8.89
C LEU A 105 1.37 -16.21 9.31
N THR A 106 1.19 -14.89 9.37
CA THR A 106 2.23 -13.94 9.79
C THR A 106 1.65 -12.99 10.83
N PRO A 107 2.16 -12.98 12.07
CA PRO A 107 1.73 -12.02 13.08
C PRO A 107 2.01 -10.58 12.63
N VAL A 108 1.05 -9.68 12.83
CA VAL A 108 1.28 -8.24 12.64
C VAL A 108 2.25 -7.78 13.73
N ARG A 109 3.39 -7.22 13.32
CA ARG A 109 4.37 -6.66 14.27
C ARG A 109 3.85 -5.36 14.83
N LEU A 110 3.70 -5.31 16.15
CA LEU A 110 3.39 -4.07 16.84
C LEU A 110 4.61 -3.15 16.84
N PRO A 111 4.40 -1.83 16.69
CA PRO A 111 5.47 -0.85 16.63
C PRO A 111 6.16 -0.71 17.99
N ALA A 112 7.43 -0.32 17.97
CA ALA A 112 8.16 0.06 19.17
C ALA A 112 7.62 1.40 19.73
N THR A 113 7.92 1.67 21.01
CA THR A 113 7.54 2.92 21.69
C THR A 113 8.36 4.13 21.21
N ALA A 114 9.59 3.91 20.75
CA ALA A 114 10.46 4.96 20.25
C ALA A 114 10.16 5.25 18.76
N PRO A 115 10.17 6.54 18.34
CA PRO A 115 10.14 6.90 16.92
C PRO A 115 11.33 6.33 16.15
N GLU A 116 11.12 5.97 14.89
CA GLU A 116 12.19 5.55 14.00
C GLU A 116 13.05 6.74 13.55
N PRO A 117 14.37 6.55 13.34
CA PRO A 117 15.23 7.62 12.88
C PRO A 117 14.97 7.93 11.41
N GLY A 118 14.75 9.21 11.11
CA GLY A 118 14.65 9.72 9.74
C GLY A 118 13.24 9.74 9.16
N TYR A 119 13.14 10.15 7.89
CA TYR A 119 11.86 10.43 7.22
C TYR A 119 11.11 9.17 6.77
N ARG A 120 11.82 8.12 6.34
CA ARG A 120 11.18 6.93 5.76
C ARG A 120 10.90 5.89 6.84
N ALA A 121 9.63 5.56 7.02
CA ALA A 121 9.22 4.45 7.87
C ALA A 121 9.77 3.12 7.35
N SER A 122 10.14 2.24 8.28
CA SER A 122 10.56 0.88 8.00
C SER A 122 9.41 0.05 7.40
N ALA A 123 9.75 -1.09 6.79
CA ALA A 123 8.75 -2.02 6.29
C ALA A 123 7.81 -2.55 7.40
N PRO A 124 8.29 -2.94 8.60
CA PRO A 124 7.41 -3.28 9.73
C PRO A 124 6.43 -2.16 10.13
N LEU A 125 6.90 -0.93 10.27
CA LEU A 125 6.04 0.20 10.64
C LEU A 125 5.03 0.52 9.54
N THR A 126 5.46 0.47 8.27
CA THR A 126 4.57 0.67 7.12
C THR A 126 3.47 -0.41 7.08
N ASP A 127 3.82 -1.67 7.31
CA ASP A 127 2.86 -2.79 7.34
C ASP A 127 1.85 -2.64 8.48
N PHE A 128 2.33 -2.33 9.69
CA PHE A 128 1.46 -2.01 10.82
C PHE A 128 0.47 -0.88 10.49
N LEU A 129 0.95 0.22 9.90
CA LEU A 129 0.10 1.38 9.58
C LEU A 129 -0.93 1.06 8.49
N ARG A 130 -0.63 0.18 7.55
CA ARG A 130 -1.61 -0.30 6.56
C ARG A 130 -2.75 -1.05 7.23
N TRP A 131 -2.43 -1.94 8.16
CA TRP A 131 -3.43 -2.69 8.92
C TRP A 131 -4.22 -1.83 9.87
N ARG A 132 -3.57 -0.87 10.53
CA ARG A 132 -4.24 0.09 11.42
C ARG A 132 -5.23 0.96 10.66
N ASP A 133 -4.81 1.53 9.53
CA ASP A 133 -5.61 2.54 8.83
C ASP A 133 -6.66 1.93 7.90
N LEU A 134 -6.33 0.86 7.16
CA LEU A 134 -7.13 0.19 6.10
C LEU A 134 -7.58 1.08 4.92
N THR A 135 -8.04 2.29 5.19
CA THR A 135 -8.40 3.32 4.20
C THR A 135 -7.72 4.66 4.52
N CYS A 136 -7.84 5.60 3.59
CA CYS A 136 -7.48 6.99 3.77
C CYS A 136 -8.15 7.54 5.04
N ARG A 137 -7.38 8.21 5.88
CA ARG A 137 -7.83 8.75 7.17
C ARG A 137 -8.48 10.14 7.08
N TRP A 138 -8.79 10.60 5.88
CA TRP A 138 -9.50 11.88 5.70
C TRP A 138 -11.00 11.67 5.96
N PRO A 139 -11.72 12.61 6.60
CA PRO A 139 -13.14 12.45 6.90
C PRO A 139 -13.95 12.01 5.68
N GLY A 140 -14.67 10.88 5.82
CA GLY A 140 -15.55 10.32 4.80
C GLY A 140 -14.86 9.66 3.60
N CYS A 141 -13.53 9.56 3.56
CA CYS A 141 -12.82 8.91 2.46
C CYS A 141 -12.62 7.41 2.71
N ASP A 142 -12.96 6.59 1.71
CA ASP A 142 -12.85 5.12 1.74
C ASP A 142 -11.72 4.58 0.85
N ALA A 143 -10.89 5.47 0.29
CA ALA A 143 -9.81 5.08 -0.62
C ALA A 143 -8.87 4.07 0.09
N PRO A 144 -8.57 2.91 -0.51
CA PRO A 144 -7.79 1.87 0.16
C PRO A 144 -6.34 2.31 0.40
N VAL A 145 -5.74 1.91 1.53
CA VAL A 145 -4.34 2.27 1.89
C VAL A 145 -3.31 1.87 0.85
N ALA A 146 -3.59 0.83 0.05
CA ALA A 146 -2.74 0.41 -1.07
C ALA A 146 -2.55 1.51 -2.15
N ARG A 147 -3.41 2.54 -2.14
CA ARG A 147 -3.37 3.71 -3.03
C ARG A 147 -3.08 5.02 -2.28
N CYS A 148 -2.72 4.92 -1.02
CA CYS A 148 -2.46 6.06 -0.16
C CYS A 148 -0.96 6.27 0.05
N ASP A 149 -0.61 7.52 0.28
CA ASP A 149 0.72 7.92 0.73
C ASP A 149 0.76 7.85 2.27
N LEU A 150 1.93 7.48 2.81
CA LEU A 150 2.19 7.60 4.23
C LEU A 150 2.64 9.03 4.52
N ASP A 151 1.91 9.70 5.41
CA ASP A 151 2.01 11.14 5.64
C ASP A 151 2.26 11.44 7.12
N HIS A 152 3.26 12.29 7.40
CA HIS A 152 3.52 12.80 8.74
C HIS A 152 2.55 13.90 9.11
N THR A 153 1.83 13.80 10.22
CA THR A 153 0.93 14.85 10.70
C THR A 153 1.65 16.19 10.87
N GLN A 154 2.75 16.20 11.61
CA GLN A 154 3.68 17.33 11.58
C GLN A 154 4.79 17.07 10.56
N PRO A 155 5.18 18.02 9.71
CA PRO A 155 6.25 17.80 8.75
C PRO A 155 7.57 17.37 9.41
N TRP A 156 8.22 16.36 8.87
CA TRP A 156 9.60 15.99 9.23
C TRP A 156 10.57 17.15 8.91
N PRO A 157 11.63 17.40 9.70
CA PRO A 157 12.13 16.62 10.83
C PRO A 157 11.46 16.88 12.18
N VAL A 158 10.51 17.82 12.25
CA VAL A 158 9.85 18.14 13.52
C VAL A 158 8.84 17.06 13.92
N GLY A 159 8.13 16.50 12.94
CA GLY A 159 7.23 15.37 13.16
C GLY A 159 7.92 14.01 13.24
N LEU A 160 7.28 13.10 13.98
CA LEU A 160 7.82 11.78 14.32
C LEU A 160 7.48 10.73 13.27
N THR A 161 8.47 9.92 12.89
CA THR A 161 8.25 8.67 12.15
C THR A 161 7.84 7.58 13.14
N HIS A 162 6.58 7.65 13.57
CA HIS A 162 5.99 6.82 14.62
C HIS A 162 4.49 6.69 14.36
N PRO A 163 3.79 5.64 14.84
CA PRO A 163 2.36 5.51 14.62
C PRO A 163 1.52 6.73 15.00
N SER A 164 1.82 7.38 16.12
CA SER A 164 1.11 8.60 16.53
C SER A 164 1.46 9.85 15.71
N GLY A 165 2.48 9.78 14.85
CA GLY A 165 2.89 10.87 13.96
C GLY A 165 2.60 10.61 12.47
N LEU A 166 2.21 9.38 12.11
CA LEU A 166 2.00 8.93 10.73
C LEU A 166 0.56 8.47 10.49
N LYS A 167 0.07 8.69 9.27
CA LYS A 167 -1.23 8.22 8.79
C LYS A 167 -1.24 8.03 7.28
N HIS A 168 -2.18 7.23 6.79
CA HIS A 168 -2.42 7.15 5.35
C HIS A 168 -3.40 8.22 4.88
N TYR A 169 -2.99 9.01 3.88
CA TYR A 169 -3.89 9.83 3.07
C TYR A 169 -3.79 9.44 1.61
N CYS A 170 -4.92 9.39 0.91
CA CYS A 170 -4.90 9.24 -0.54
C CYS A 170 -4.20 10.44 -1.17
N ARG A 171 -3.68 10.29 -2.40
CA ARG A 171 -2.91 11.36 -3.04
C ARG A 171 -3.65 12.71 -3.08
N ALA A 172 -4.96 12.71 -3.27
CA ALA A 172 -5.75 13.94 -3.26
C ALA A 172 -5.73 14.63 -1.88
N HIS A 173 -6.02 13.89 -0.82
CA HIS A 173 -6.04 14.43 0.55
C HIS A 173 -4.66 14.78 1.09
N HIS A 174 -3.63 14.04 0.68
CA HIS A 174 -2.24 14.39 0.98
C HIS A 174 -1.87 15.75 0.36
N LEU A 175 -2.29 16.03 -0.88
CA LEU A 175 -2.09 17.34 -1.51
C LEU A 175 -2.89 18.44 -0.81
N ILE A 176 -4.14 18.18 -0.40
CA ILE A 176 -4.95 19.12 0.38
C ILE A 176 -4.22 19.52 1.66
N LYS A 177 -3.79 18.52 2.45
CA LYS A 177 -3.01 18.74 3.67
C LYS A 177 -1.67 19.46 3.42
N THR A 178 -1.05 19.27 2.26
CA THR A 178 0.24 19.92 1.98
C THR A 178 0.06 21.39 1.59
N PHE A 179 -0.89 21.69 0.71
CA PHE A 179 -0.96 22.99 0.01
C PHE A 179 -2.13 23.88 0.41
N TYR A 180 -3.19 23.30 0.98
CA TYR A 180 -4.40 24.01 1.39
C TYR A 180 -4.56 24.03 2.92
N THR A 181 -3.45 24.29 3.62
CA THR A 181 -3.37 24.39 5.09
C THR A 181 -2.87 25.78 5.52
N GLY A 182 -3.24 26.20 6.74
CA GLY A 182 -2.90 27.53 7.29
C GLY A 182 -4.09 28.20 7.98
N PRO A 183 -4.01 29.51 8.32
CA PRO A 183 -5.04 30.22 9.08
C PRO A 183 -6.45 30.18 8.47
N LEU A 184 -6.55 30.00 7.16
CA LEU A 184 -7.80 29.89 6.40
C LEU A 184 -7.91 28.54 5.66
N GLY A 185 -7.09 27.57 6.05
CA GLY A 185 -6.99 26.26 5.40
C GLY A 185 -7.46 25.13 6.29
N TRP A 186 -7.26 23.91 5.81
CA TRP A 186 -7.44 22.72 6.62
C TRP A 186 -6.34 22.62 7.68
N THR A 187 -6.64 21.98 8.80
CA THR A 187 -5.62 21.56 9.79
C THR A 187 -5.92 20.17 10.30
N ASP A 188 -4.90 19.38 10.56
CA ASP A 188 -5.03 18.06 11.17
C ASP A 188 -4.19 17.94 12.44
N HIS A 189 -4.72 17.26 13.45
CA HIS A 189 -4.04 16.93 14.69
C HIS A 189 -4.23 15.44 14.98
N GLN A 190 -3.14 14.72 15.22
CA GLN A 190 -3.16 13.30 15.52
C GLN A 190 -2.84 13.07 17.00
N ARG A 191 -3.67 12.27 17.66
CA ARG A 191 -3.52 11.89 19.06
C ARG A 191 -2.63 10.65 19.22
N PRO A 192 -2.11 10.35 20.43
CA PRO A 192 -1.26 9.17 20.67
C PRO A 192 -1.89 7.81 20.34
N ASP A 193 -3.21 7.70 20.40
CA ASP A 193 -4.01 6.54 20.00
C ASP A 193 -4.20 6.42 18.48
N GLY A 194 -3.73 7.41 17.71
CA GLY A 194 -3.86 7.46 16.26
C GLY A 194 -5.20 8.03 15.76
N THR A 195 -6.06 8.55 16.64
CA THR A 195 -7.25 9.33 16.25
C THR A 195 -6.80 10.66 15.65
N ILE A 196 -7.43 11.07 14.55
CA ILE A 196 -7.10 12.31 13.84
C ILE A 196 -8.30 13.25 13.92
N ILE A 197 -8.05 14.49 14.34
CA ILE A 197 -9.00 15.58 14.30
C ILE A 197 -8.63 16.44 13.10
N VAL A 198 -9.56 16.59 12.16
CA VAL A 198 -9.41 17.45 10.99
C VAL A 198 -10.36 18.64 11.13
N THR A 199 -9.82 19.85 11.05
CA THR A 199 -10.60 21.09 11.05
C THR A 199 -10.66 21.64 9.63
N ALA A 200 -11.87 21.90 9.15
CA ALA A 200 -12.14 22.55 7.87
C ALA A 200 -11.86 24.05 7.94
N PRO A 201 -11.63 24.71 6.79
CA PRO A 201 -11.52 26.18 6.70
C PRO A 201 -12.70 26.94 7.32
N THR A 202 -13.89 26.33 7.36
CA THR A 202 -15.10 26.90 7.95
C THR A 202 -15.16 26.76 9.48
N GLY A 203 -14.16 26.12 10.09
CA GLY A 203 -14.10 25.84 11.53
C GLY A 203 -14.76 24.53 11.97
N HIS A 204 -15.44 23.80 11.08
CA HIS A 204 -16.01 22.50 11.44
C HIS A 204 -14.91 21.46 11.71
N THR A 205 -15.07 20.70 12.79
CA THR A 205 -14.12 19.65 13.18
C THR A 205 -14.70 18.26 12.95
N TYR A 206 -13.89 17.37 12.42
CA TYR A 206 -14.22 15.99 12.14
C TYR A 206 -13.21 15.06 12.81
N THR A 207 -13.70 14.07 13.54
CA THR A 207 -12.86 13.03 14.14
C THR A 207 -12.82 11.81 13.22
N THR A 208 -11.63 11.27 12.99
CA THR A 208 -11.44 10.04 12.22
C THR A 208 -10.67 9.03 13.06
N ASP A 209 -11.25 7.85 13.23
CA ASP A 209 -10.60 6.72 13.86
C ASP A 209 -10.00 5.79 12.81
N ALA A 210 -9.06 4.95 13.25
CA ALA A 210 -8.42 4.00 12.37
C ALA A 210 -9.40 2.86 12.10
N THR A 211 -9.82 2.66 10.84
CA THR A 211 -10.80 1.62 10.53
C THR A 211 -10.33 0.24 10.97
N GLY A 212 -9.03 -0.05 10.86
CA GLY A 212 -8.45 -1.28 11.39
C GLY A 212 -8.45 -1.33 12.91
N GLY A 213 -8.23 -0.21 13.58
CA GLY A 213 -8.36 -0.07 15.03
C GLY A 213 -9.78 -0.30 15.56
N LEU A 214 -10.80 0.11 14.79
CA LEU A 214 -12.22 -0.14 15.12
C LEU A 214 -12.59 -1.62 15.05
N LEU A 215 -12.02 -2.35 14.08
CA LEU A 215 -12.25 -3.79 13.91
C LEU A 215 -11.35 -4.66 14.80
N PHE A 216 -10.13 -4.18 15.08
CA PHE A 216 -9.10 -4.88 15.82
C PHE A 216 -8.50 -3.92 16.88
N PRO A 217 -9.08 -3.87 18.09
CA PRO A 217 -8.73 -2.87 19.11
C PRO A 217 -7.23 -2.83 19.47
N THR A 218 -6.53 -3.95 19.35
CA THR A 218 -5.07 -4.02 19.55
C THR A 218 -4.29 -3.06 18.64
N LEU A 219 -4.80 -2.77 17.44
CA LEU A 219 -4.17 -1.84 16.49
C LEU A 219 -4.39 -0.36 16.86
N ALA A 220 -5.40 -0.06 17.68
CA ALA A 220 -5.67 1.28 18.21
C ALA A 220 -5.02 1.53 19.58
N ARG A 221 -4.27 0.56 20.13
CA ARG A 221 -3.60 0.75 21.42
C ARG A 221 -2.61 1.91 21.31
N PRO A 222 -2.64 2.86 22.27
CA PRO A 222 -1.65 3.92 22.33
C PRO A 222 -0.24 3.35 22.38
N THR A 223 0.65 3.83 21.51
CA THR A 223 1.97 3.23 21.28
C THR A 223 3.08 3.92 22.06
N ALA A 224 3.01 5.24 22.22
CA ALA A 224 3.79 6.03 23.19
C ALA A 224 3.24 7.47 23.25
N PRO A 225 3.46 8.21 24.36
CA PRO A 225 3.18 9.64 24.40
C PRO A 225 4.00 10.35 23.32
N LEU A 226 3.32 11.17 22.51
CA LEU A 226 3.99 12.10 21.61
C LEU A 226 4.84 13.04 22.45
N THR A 227 6.16 13.02 22.31
CA THR A 227 6.95 14.20 22.64
C THR A 227 6.62 15.21 21.56
N THR A 228 5.57 16.00 21.77
CA THR A 228 5.27 17.15 20.94
C THR A 228 6.49 18.05 21.03
N SER A 229 7.31 18.05 19.97
CA SER A 229 8.30 19.10 19.81
C SER A 229 7.52 20.41 19.75
N THR A 230 7.66 21.22 20.80
CA THR A 230 7.14 22.60 20.88
C THR A 230 7.85 23.53 19.90
N GLY A 231 8.72 23.00 19.03
CA GLY A 231 9.28 23.74 17.91
C GLY A 231 8.15 24.28 17.03
N ALA A 232 8.06 25.61 16.94
CA ALA A 232 7.21 26.29 15.99
C ALA A 232 7.40 25.63 14.62
N GLY A 233 6.35 24.96 14.12
CA GLY A 233 6.36 24.42 12.77
C GLY A 233 6.71 25.52 11.77
N PRO A 234 7.27 25.19 10.60
CA PRO A 234 7.62 26.19 9.60
C PRO A 234 6.43 27.11 9.35
N THR A 235 6.65 28.42 9.46
CA THR A 235 5.62 29.46 9.30
C THR A 235 4.79 29.18 8.06
N ALA A 236 3.47 29.03 8.24
CA ALA A 236 2.56 28.77 7.14
C ALA A 236 2.54 29.99 6.22
N SER A 237 3.20 29.89 5.06
CA SER A 237 3.10 30.92 4.02
C SER A 237 1.66 30.99 3.51
N PRO A 238 1.06 32.18 3.37
CA PRO A 238 -0.27 32.34 2.80
C PRO A 238 -0.37 31.89 1.33
N HIS A 239 0.77 31.66 0.67
CA HIS A 239 0.85 31.29 -0.75
C HIS A 239 1.19 29.82 -1.01
N ARG A 240 1.05 28.92 -0.01
CA ARG A 240 1.30 27.48 -0.20
C ARG A 240 0.49 26.88 -1.36
N GLY A 241 -0.74 27.33 -1.58
CA GLY A 241 -1.55 26.90 -2.72
C GLY A 241 -0.89 27.14 -4.07
N ALA A 242 -0.12 28.24 -4.23
CA ALA A 242 0.61 28.53 -5.46
C ALA A 242 1.81 27.60 -5.69
N MET A 243 2.34 27.00 -4.60
CA MET A 243 3.41 26.00 -4.66
C MET A 243 2.90 24.60 -4.98
N MET A 244 1.58 24.40 -5.10
CA MET A 244 1.02 23.10 -5.46
C MET A 244 1.60 22.66 -6.81
N PRO A 245 2.31 21.52 -6.87
CA PRO A 245 2.93 21.06 -8.09
C PRO A 245 1.87 20.90 -9.17
N LYS A 246 2.00 21.70 -10.22
CA LYS A 246 1.29 21.41 -11.46
C LYS A 246 1.94 20.18 -12.06
N ARG A 247 1.10 19.25 -12.47
CA ARG A 247 1.52 18.03 -13.14
C ARG A 247 2.35 18.41 -14.38
N ARG A 248 3.66 18.17 -14.36
CA ARG A 248 4.57 18.38 -15.50
C ARG A 248 4.55 17.20 -16.48
N THR A 249 4.20 16.02 -15.97
CA THR A 249 4.21 14.73 -16.66
C THR A 249 2.84 14.07 -16.55
N THR A 250 2.33 13.47 -17.62
CA THR A 250 1.04 12.78 -17.59
C THR A 250 1.05 11.64 -16.55
N ARG A 251 -0.13 11.20 -16.09
CA ARG A 251 -0.23 10.06 -15.15
C ARG A 251 0.49 8.81 -15.67
N ASP A 252 0.49 8.64 -16.98
CA ASP A 252 1.14 7.53 -17.67
C ASP A 252 2.66 7.66 -17.66
N GLN A 253 3.19 8.87 -17.87
CA GLN A 253 4.64 9.13 -17.80
C GLN A 253 5.20 8.88 -16.39
N ASP A 254 4.53 9.34 -15.33
CA ASP A 254 4.94 9.06 -13.94
C ASP A 254 4.87 7.56 -13.61
N ARG A 255 3.82 6.88 -14.09
CA ARG A 255 3.63 5.45 -13.89
C ARG A 255 4.74 4.65 -14.59
N ARG A 256 5.10 5.00 -15.83
CA ARG A 256 6.23 4.43 -16.59
C ARG A 256 7.54 4.59 -15.84
N ALA A 257 7.87 5.82 -15.44
CA ALA A 257 9.10 6.10 -14.71
C ALA A 257 9.22 5.30 -13.39
N ARG A 258 8.11 5.12 -12.66
CA ARG A 258 8.08 4.27 -11.46
C ARG A 258 8.31 2.80 -11.78
N ILE A 259 7.63 2.26 -12.80
CA ILE A 259 7.79 0.87 -13.24
C ILE A 259 9.23 0.62 -13.71
N ASP A 260 9.81 1.52 -14.51
CA ASP A 260 11.19 1.40 -15.00
C ASP A 260 12.20 1.46 -13.85
N ARG A 261 11.92 2.25 -12.81
CA ARG A 261 12.73 2.26 -11.58
C ARG A 261 12.61 0.93 -10.83
N GLU A 262 11.41 0.39 -10.68
CA GLU A 262 11.19 -0.92 -10.04
C GLU A 262 11.82 -2.07 -10.85
N ARG A 263 11.74 -2.02 -12.19
CA ARG A 263 12.40 -2.99 -13.08
C ARG A 263 13.91 -2.95 -12.94
N ARG A 264 14.53 -1.76 -12.99
CA ARG A 264 15.97 -1.61 -12.75
C ARG A 264 16.38 -2.16 -11.40
N HIS A 265 15.65 -1.81 -10.35
CA HIS A 265 15.94 -2.32 -9.00
C HIS A 265 15.84 -3.85 -8.92
N ARG A 266 14.86 -4.48 -9.59
CA ARG A 266 14.76 -5.95 -9.66
C ARG A 266 15.89 -6.58 -10.45
N LEU A 267 16.34 -5.96 -11.55
CA LEU A 267 17.50 -6.44 -12.31
C LEU A 267 18.75 -6.43 -11.43
N ASP A 268 18.95 -5.37 -10.64
CA ASP A 268 20.10 -5.28 -9.71
C ASP A 268 20.06 -6.39 -8.64
N ILE A 269 18.88 -6.66 -8.06
CA ILE A 269 18.68 -7.75 -7.09
C ILE A 269 18.96 -9.11 -7.73
N ASN A 270 18.42 -9.36 -8.93
CA ASN A 270 18.62 -10.64 -9.62
C ASN A 270 20.09 -10.87 -9.96
N ALA A 271 20.79 -9.83 -10.42
CA ALA A 271 22.22 -9.91 -10.71
C ALA A 271 23.05 -10.19 -9.43
N GLU A 272 22.64 -9.67 -8.28
CA GLU A 272 23.26 -9.99 -6.99
C GLU A 272 23.04 -11.45 -6.59
N HIS A 273 21.82 -11.96 -6.72
CA HIS A 273 21.55 -13.38 -6.47
C HIS A 273 22.34 -14.30 -7.39
N GLU A 274 22.47 -13.96 -8.68
CA GLU A 274 23.30 -14.71 -9.63
C GLU A 274 24.77 -14.72 -9.21
N ARG A 275 25.33 -13.57 -8.80
CA ARG A 275 26.70 -13.50 -8.26
C ARG A 275 26.89 -14.40 -7.04
N GLN A 276 25.95 -14.35 -6.09
CA GLN A 276 26.00 -15.19 -4.89
C GLN A 276 25.92 -16.68 -5.22
N HIS A 277 25.07 -17.06 -6.17
CA HIS A 277 24.94 -18.44 -6.63
C HIS A 277 26.22 -18.94 -7.32
N GLN A 278 26.82 -18.12 -8.20
CA GLN A 278 28.10 -18.47 -8.85
C GLN A 278 29.24 -18.60 -7.83
N ALA A 279 29.32 -17.71 -6.84
CA ALA A 279 30.30 -17.82 -5.76
C ALA A 279 30.11 -19.11 -4.94
N TRP A 280 28.86 -19.48 -4.65
CA TRP A 280 28.55 -20.73 -3.97
C TRP A 280 28.94 -21.96 -4.79
N LEU A 281 28.64 -21.98 -6.09
CA LEU A 281 29.06 -23.05 -7.01
C LEU A 281 30.58 -23.20 -7.03
N ALA A 282 31.31 -22.10 -7.16
CA ALA A 282 32.78 -22.11 -7.17
C ALA A 282 33.39 -22.60 -5.84
N ALA A 283 32.74 -22.31 -4.71
CA ALA A 283 33.19 -22.75 -3.38
C ALA A 283 32.84 -24.22 -3.07
N THR A 284 31.78 -24.76 -3.68
CA THR A 284 31.18 -26.04 -3.28
C THR A 284 31.43 -27.17 -4.28
N TYR A 285 31.62 -26.86 -5.56
CA TYR A 285 31.76 -27.88 -6.61
C TYR A 285 33.23 -28.22 -6.88
N GLN A 286 33.66 -29.43 -6.52
CA GLN A 286 34.90 -30.03 -7.04
C GLN A 286 34.57 -30.87 -8.27
N PRO A 287 35.36 -30.76 -9.37
CA PRO A 287 35.16 -31.59 -10.55
C PRO A 287 35.34 -33.07 -10.18
N PRO A 288 34.57 -33.99 -10.78
CA PRO A 288 34.65 -35.41 -10.46
C PRO A 288 36.06 -35.95 -10.76
N PRO A 289 36.59 -36.85 -9.90
CA PRO A 289 37.89 -37.47 -10.14
C PRO A 289 37.82 -38.33 -11.41
N PHE A 290 38.83 -38.15 -12.26
CA PHE A 290 39.05 -38.89 -13.51
C PHE A 290 39.59 -40.30 -13.27
#